data_AF-A0A9P5KV71-F1
#
_entry.id   AF-A0A9P5KV71-F1
#
_cell.length_a   1.000
_cell.length_b   1.000
_cell.length_c   1.000
_cell.angle_alpha   90.00
_cell.angle_beta   90.00
_cell.angle_gamma   90.00
#
_symmetry.space_group_name_H-M   'P 1'
#
loop_
_entity.id
_entity.type
_entity.pdbx_description
1 polymer ?
#
loop_
_entity_poly.entity_id
_entity_poly.type
_entity_poly.pdbx_seq_one_letter_code
_entity_poly.pdbx_strand_id
1 'polypeptide(L)'
;MAERGSSNNLRITYNEEFKQTERITKQKIDQLLIHSPRSDHDFRITVSIEIPDKESVINKDKFISSTKRAKRRSSYIHKALQVDLTRVKTDDTVVTQELELEINQSLLLQYFNGTKNQVAGESLNFEGLIQFTVDNARLVVEKLAD
;
A
#
# COMPACT_ATOMS: atom_id res chain seq x y z
N MET A 1 19.25 13.32 -23.29
CA MET A 1 18.65 12.77 -22.06
C MET A 1 17.16 12.63 -22.33
N ALA A 2 16.65 11.39 -22.41
CA ALA A 2 15.23 11.17 -22.66
C ALA A 2 14.45 11.40 -21.36
N GLU A 3 13.50 12.33 -21.37
CA GLU A 3 12.50 12.47 -20.32
C GLU A 3 11.73 11.15 -20.22
N ARG A 4 11.88 10.46 -19.08
CA ARG A 4 10.96 9.38 -18.71
C ARG A 4 9.61 10.04 -18.42
N GLY A 5 8.74 10.10 -19.43
CA GLY A 5 7.34 10.44 -19.26
C GLY A 5 6.68 9.45 -18.31
N SER A 6 6.67 9.76 -17.02
CA SER A 6 5.78 9.09 -16.08
C SER A 6 4.38 9.58 -16.41
N SER A 7 3.64 8.86 -17.25
CA SER A 7 2.22 9.11 -17.41
C SER A 7 1.58 8.86 -16.04
N ASN A 8 1.31 9.92 -15.30
CA ASN A 8 0.64 9.85 -14.01
C ASN A 8 -0.81 9.41 -14.27
N ASN A 9 -1.02 8.10 -14.28
CA ASN A 9 -2.32 7.52 -14.54
C ASN A 9 -3.24 7.79 -13.34
N LEU A 10 -4.36 8.44 -13.60
CA LEU A 10 -5.40 8.68 -12.61
C LEU A 10 -6.02 7.33 -12.19
N ARG A 11 -5.96 7.02 -10.89
CA ARG A 11 -6.65 5.87 -10.30
C ARG A 11 -7.97 6.33 -9.72
N ILE A 12 -9.05 5.70 -10.18
CA ILE A 12 -10.39 5.90 -9.64
C ILE A 12 -10.82 4.61 -8.95
N THR A 13 -11.23 4.73 -7.69
CA THR A 13 -11.73 3.61 -6.88
C THR A 13 -13.24 3.74 -6.74
N TYR A 14 -13.95 2.67 -7.10
CA TYR A 14 -15.39 2.52 -6.92
C TYR A 14 -15.63 1.45 -5.86
N ASN A 15 -16.45 1.77 -4.86
CA ASN A 15 -16.96 0.80 -3.88
C ASN A 15 -18.42 0.52 -4.23
N GLU A 16 -18.81 -0.75 -4.27
CA GLU A 16 -20.19 -1.18 -4.61
C GLU A 16 -21.24 -0.58 -3.66
N GLU A 17 -20.89 -0.32 -2.39
CA GLU A 17 -21.79 0.27 -1.40
C GLU A 17 -21.94 1.81 -1.56
N PHE A 18 -20.84 2.50 -1.85
CA PHE A 18 -20.78 3.98 -1.85
C PHE A 18 -20.68 4.61 -3.24
N LYS A 19 -20.77 3.78 -4.30
CA LYS A 19 -20.54 4.11 -5.71
C LYS A 19 -19.11 4.56 -6.01
N GLN A 20 -18.66 5.73 -5.55
CA GLN A 20 -17.30 6.25 -5.80
C GLN A 20 -16.67 6.70 -4.48
N THR A 21 -15.47 6.20 -4.21
CA THR A 21 -14.79 6.41 -2.92
C THR A 21 -13.56 7.28 -3.04
N GLU A 22 -12.73 7.10 -4.06
CA GLU A 22 -11.44 7.79 -4.14
C GLU A 22 -10.99 8.08 -5.57
N ARG A 23 -10.27 9.18 -5.73
CA ARG A 23 -9.65 9.60 -6.98
C ARG A 23 -8.27 10.17 -6.67
N ILE A 24 -7.24 9.44 -7.09
CA ILE A 24 -5.87 9.75 -6.74
C ILE A 24 -4.91 9.55 -7.90
N THR A 25 -3.77 10.21 -7.83
CA THR A 25 -2.57 9.86 -8.60
C THR A 25 -1.56 9.23 -7.65
N LYS A 26 -1.20 7.97 -7.88
CA LYS A 26 -0.17 7.27 -7.10
C LYS A 26 1.18 7.45 -7.77
N GLN A 27 2.10 8.11 -7.07
CA GLN A 27 3.48 8.27 -7.51
C GLN A 27 4.39 7.45 -6.62
N LYS A 28 5.11 6.49 -7.20
CA LYS A 28 6.15 5.76 -6.50
C LYS A 28 7.36 6.67 -6.31
N ILE A 29 7.83 6.81 -5.07
CA ILE A 29 9.08 7.51 -4.77
C ILE A 29 10.24 6.54 -5.00
N ASP A 30 10.23 5.44 -4.24
CA ASP A 30 11.32 4.45 -4.29
C ASP A 30 10.86 3.07 -3.78
N GLN A 31 11.73 2.07 -3.95
CA GLN A 31 11.55 0.72 -3.44
C GLN A 31 12.88 0.11 -2.97
N LEU A 32 12.76 -0.82 -2.02
CA LEU A 32 13.83 -1.73 -1.62
C LEU A 32 13.36 -3.16 -1.82
N LEU A 33 14.16 -3.96 -2.53
CA LEU A 33 13.93 -5.40 -2.73
C LEU A 33 14.76 -6.18 -1.71
N ILE A 34 14.12 -7.08 -0.97
CA ILE A 34 14.77 -7.89 0.06
C ILE A 34 14.66 -9.35 -0.35
N HIS A 35 15.80 -9.92 -0.71
CA HIS A 35 15.91 -11.34 -1.01
C HIS A 35 15.93 -12.16 0.29
N SER A 36 15.05 -13.15 0.38
CA SER A 36 14.85 -14.01 1.55
C SER A 36 15.19 -15.46 1.19
N PRO A 37 16.47 -15.87 1.20
CA PRO A 37 16.91 -17.16 0.64
C PRO A 37 16.40 -18.39 1.41
N ARG A 38 15.76 -18.20 2.56
CA ARG A 38 15.20 -19.26 3.41
C ARG A 38 13.67 -19.39 3.29
N SER A 39 13.05 -18.61 2.41
CA SER A 39 11.62 -18.65 2.13
C SER A 39 11.39 -18.67 0.62
N ASP A 40 10.25 -19.20 0.19
CA ASP A 40 9.82 -19.18 -1.21
C ASP A 40 9.37 -17.78 -1.67
N HIS A 41 9.31 -16.82 -0.76
CA HIS A 41 8.86 -15.46 -1.03
C HIS A 41 9.93 -14.44 -0.65
N ASP A 42 10.30 -13.62 -1.63
CA ASP A 42 10.97 -12.34 -1.38
C ASP A 42 9.94 -11.28 -1.02
N PHE A 43 10.36 -10.21 -0.34
CA PHE A 43 9.49 -9.08 -0.06
C PHE A 43 10.08 -7.75 -0.52
N ARG A 44 9.19 -6.79 -0.79
CA ARG A 44 9.53 -5.47 -1.28
C ARG A 44 8.94 -4.40 -0.38
N ILE A 45 9.78 -3.49 0.07
CA ILE A 45 9.35 -2.26 0.76
C ILE A 45 9.20 -1.17 -0.31
N THR A 46 8.07 -0.48 -0.32
CA THR A 46 7.80 0.60 -1.28
C THR A 46 7.34 1.85 -0.56
N VAL A 47 7.86 3.00 -0.95
CA VAL A 47 7.35 4.31 -0.53
C VAL A 47 6.69 4.98 -1.72
N SER A 48 5.43 5.38 -1.54
CA SER A 48 4.64 6.06 -2.57
C SER A 48 3.87 7.23 -1.97
N ILE A 49 3.60 8.23 -2.78
CA ILE A 49 2.70 9.34 -2.46
C ILE A 49 1.39 9.11 -3.21
N GLU A 50 0.29 9.21 -2.49
CA GLU A 50 -1.05 9.19 -3.06
C GLU A 50 -1.60 10.61 -3.05
N ILE A 51 -1.59 11.28 -4.21
CA ILE A 51 -2.01 12.66 -4.36
C ILE A 51 -3.51 12.67 -4.71
N PRO A 52 -4.39 13.22 -3.85
CA PRO A 52 -5.80 13.33 -4.17
C PRO A 52 -6.01 14.30 -5.34
N ASP A 53 -6.88 13.92 -6.26
CA ASP A 53 -7.23 14.80 -7.37
C ASP A 53 -8.31 15.81 -6.95
N LYS A 54 -8.22 17.04 -7.46
CA LYS A 54 -9.04 18.16 -6.99
C LYS A 54 -10.41 18.25 -7.66
N GLU A 55 -10.61 17.63 -8.82
CA GLU A 55 -11.90 17.75 -9.49
C GLU A 55 -12.95 16.78 -8.91
N SER A 56 -14.12 17.32 -8.61
CA SER A 56 -15.23 16.62 -7.97
C SER A 56 -16.05 15.72 -8.89
N VAL A 57 -15.99 15.92 -10.22
CA VAL A 57 -16.88 15.22 -11.18
C VAL A 57 -16.06 14.56 -12.27
N ILE A 58 -16.21 13.23 -12.40
CA ILE A 58 -15.64 12.47 -13.50
C ILE A 58 -16.65 12.50 -14.65
N ASN A 59 -16.31 13.16 -15.75
CA ASN A 59 -17.03 12.97 -16.99
C ASN A 59 -16.61 11.62 -17.57
N LYS A 60 -17.42 10.57 -17.34
CA LYS A 60 -17.13 9.19 -17.76
C LYS A 60 -16.86 9.09 -19.27
N ASP A 61 -17.41 10.00 -20.07
CA ASP A 61 -17.24 10.02 -21.52
C ASP A 61 -15.85 10.55 -21.94
N LYS A 62 -15.11 11.19 -21.02
CA LYS A 62 -13.74 11.67 -21.26
C LYS A 62 -12.65 10.69 -20.87
N PHE A 63 -12.94 9.68 -20.05
CA PHE A 63 -11.93 8.79 -19.49
C PHE A 63 -12.16 7.35 -19.94
N ILE A 64 -11.43 6.93 -20.98
CA ILE A 64 -11.33 5.52 -21.35
C ILE A 64 -10.36 4.86 -20.38
N SER A 65 -10.87 3.96 -19.54
CA SER A 65 -10.02 3.17 -18.64
C SER A 65 -9.12 2.27 -19.48
N SER A 66 -7.80 2.41 -19.32
CA SER A 66 -6.82 1.53 -19.95
C SER A 66 -6.69 0.18 -19.26
N THR A 67 -7.14 0.05 -18.01
CA THR A 67 -7.04 -1.18 -17.23
C THR A 67 -8.11 -1.22 -16.14
N LYS A 68 -8.88 -2.30 -16.07
CA LYS A 68 -9.88 -2.50 -15.03
C LYS A 68 -9.42 -3.59 -14.06
N ARG A 69 -9.53 -3.30 -12.76
CA ARG A 69 -9.20 -4.25 -11.70
C ARG A 69 -10.32 -4.37 -10.69
N ALA A 70 -10.76 -5.59 -10.42
CA ALA A 70 -11.67 -5.91 -9.34
C ALA A 70 -10.88 -6.44 -8.15
N LYS A 71 -11.03 -5.83 -6.97
CA LYS A 71 -10.30 -6.20 -5.76
C LYS A 71 -11.25 -6.75 -4.71
N ARG A 72 -10.88 -7.86 -4.08
CA ARG A 72 -11.49 -8.35 -2.83
C ARG A 72 -10.43 -8.33 -1.76
N ARG A 73 -10.63 -7.52 -0.72
CA ARG A 73 -9.65 -7.27 0.33
C ARG A 73 -10.18 -7.68 1.69
N SER A 74 -9.34 -8.35 2.46
CA SER A 74 -9.52 -8.57 3.89
C SER A 74 -8.38 -7.87 4.62
N SER A 75 -8.72 -6.90 5.47
CA SER A 75 -7.77 -6.06 6.19
C SER A 75 -7.79 -6.38 7.68
N TYR A 76 -6.61 -6.51 8.27
CA TYR A 76 -6.41 -6.72 9.70
C TYR A 76 -5.55 -5.59 10.25
N ILE A 77 -5.96 -4.97 11.34
CA ILE A 77 -5.20 -3.88 11.98
C ILE A 77 -4.62 -4.40 13.29
N HIS A 78 -3.29 -4.30 13.44
CA HIS A 78 -2.59 -4.65 14.66
C HIS A 78 -1.57 -3.57 15.03
N LYS A 79 -1.80 -2.88 16.16
CA LYS A 79 -1.02 -1.73 16.61
C LYS A 79 -0.89 -0.67 15.50
N ALA A 80 0.33 -0.42 15.02
CA ALA A 80 0.65 0.57 14.00
C ALA A 80 0.70 0.00 12.57
N LEU A 81 0.34 -1.27 12.38
CA LEU A 81 0.45 -1.99 11.12
C LEU A 81 -0.92 -2.48 10.65
N GLN A 82 -1.18 -2.33 9.36
CA GLN A 82 -2.32 -2.91 8.67
C GLN A 82 -1.82 -4.01 7.74
N VAL A 83 -2.47 -5.17 7.78
CA VAL A 83 -2.18 -6.32 6.93
C VAL A 83 -3.35 -6.53 5.98
N ASP A 84 -3.10 -6.37 4.70
CA ASP A 84 -4.10 -6.46 3.63
C ASP A 84 -3.86 -7.71 2.80
N LEU A 85 -4.79 -8.67 2.86
CA LEU A 85 -4.86 -9.79 1.93
C LEU A 85 -5.83 -9.43 0.80
N THR A 86 -5.30 -9.23 -0.40
CA THR A 86 -6.07 -8.77 -1.56
C THR A 86 -6.02 -9.80 -2.69
N ARG A 87 -7.19 -10.24 -3.15
CA ARG A 87 -7.34 -10.94 -4.43
C ARG A 87 -7.71 -9.93 -5.50
N VAL A 88 -6.87 -9.80 -6.52
CA VAL A 88 -7.08 -8.86 -7.63
C VAL A 88 -7.39 -9.65 -8.89
N LYS A 89 -8.46 -9.27 -9.59
CA LYS A 89 -8.74 -9.71 -10.97
C LYS A 89 -8.50 -8.54 -11.92
N THR A 90 -7.61 -8.72 -12.89
CA THR A 90 -7.32 -7.71 -13.92
C THR A 90 -7.95 -8.16 -15.23
N ASP A 91 -8.77 -7.29 -15.82
CA ASP A 91 -9.50 -7.51 -17.07
C ASP A 91 -10.14 -8.91 -17.17
N ASP A 92 -10.70 -9.37 -16.04
CA ASP A 92 -11.38 -10.66 -15.83
C ASP A 92 -10.58 -11.94 -16.15
N THR A 93 -9.28 -11.82 -16.41
CA THR A 93 -8.43 -12.92 -16.90
C THR A 93 -7.31 -13.28 -15.93
N VAL A 94 -6.63 -12.28 -15.36
CA VAL A 94 -5.46 -12.52 -14.50
C VAL A 94 -5.87 -12.37 -13.04
N VAL A 95 -5.66 -13.42 -12.24
CA VAL A 95 -5.91 -13.41 -10.80
C VAL A 95 -4.58 -13.38 -10.05
N THR A 96 -4.35 -12.34 -9.25
CA THR A 96 -3.22 -12.26 -8.32
C THR A 96 -3.71 -12.31 -6.88
N GLN A 97 -2.91 -12.91 -6.01
CA GLN A 97 -3.06 -12.83 -4.57
C GLN A 97 -1.91 -11.99 -4.02
N GLU A 98 -2.26 -10.91 -3.36
CA GLU A 98 -1.34 -9.89 -2.86
C GLU A 98 -1.48 -9.84 -1.34
N LEU A 99 -0.36 -9.82 -0.63
CA LEU A 99 -0.29 -9.61 0.81
C LEU A 99 0.56 -8.37 1.07
N GLU A 100 -0.04 -7.33 1.63
CA GLU A 100 0.60 -6.04 1.86
C GLU A 100 0.60 -5.72 3.37
N LEU A 101 1.73 -5.21 3.87
CA LEU A 101 1.85 -4.72 5.24
C LEU A 101 2.12 -3.22 5.17
N GLU A 102 1.20 -2.42 5.70
CA GLU A 102 1.24 -0.96 5.63
C GLU A 102 1.38 -0.35 7.02
N ILE A 103 2.36 0.55 7.18
CA ILE A 103 2.54 1.33 8.40
C ILE A 103 1.48 2.44 8.43
N ASN A 104 0.85 2.67 9.57
CA ASN A 104 -0.01 3.83 9.76
C ASN A 104 0.77 5.13 9.47
N GLN A 105 0.36 5.84 8.41
CA GLN A 105 1.04 7.03 7.92
C GLN A 105 1.13 8.13 8.97
N SER A 106 0.05 8.38 9.72
CA SER A 106 0.02 9.43 10.75
C SER A 106 1.04 9.15 11.85
N LEU A 107 1.11 7.90 12.32
CA LEU A 107 2.10 7.48 13.32
C LEU A 107 3.52 7.56 12.76
N LEU A 108 3.76 7.09 11.54
CA LEU A 108 5.07 7.15 10.88
C LEU A 108 5.61 8.58 10.84
N LEU A 109 4.78 9.54 10.42
CA LEU A 109 5.15 10.96 10.35
C LEU A 109 5.39 11.56 11.74
N GLN A 110 4.58 11.22 12.74
CA GLN A 110 4.77 11.69 14.11
C GLN A 110 6.12 11.23 14.69
N TYR A 111 6.44 9.94 14.54
CA TYR A 111 7.71 9.39 15.02
C TYR A 111 8.91 9.91 14.25
N PHE A 112 8.79 10.07 12.93
CA PHE A 112 9.84 10.67 12.10
C PHE A 112 10.15 12.11 12.53
N ASN A 113 9.11 12.89 12.84
CA ASN A 113 9.26 14.27 13.32
C ASN A 113 9.67 14.37 14.80
N GLY A 114 9.93 13.25 15.48
CA GLY A 114 10.33 13.23 16.90
C GLY A 114 9.22 13.61 17.88
N THR A 115 7.95 13.58 17.46
CA THR A 115 6.81 13.84 18.34
C THR A 115 6.61 12.61 19.24
N LYS A 116 6.84 12.75 20.55
CA LYS A 116 6.67 11.66 21.51
C LYS A 116 5.18 11.39 21.73
N ASN A 117 4.64 10.37 21.06
CA ASN A 117 3.36 9.78 21.41
C ASN A 117 3.56 8.43 22.09
N GLN A 118 2.89 8.24 23.23
CA GLN A 118 2.77 6.94 23.88
C GLN A 118 1.72 6.13 23.10
N VAL A 119 2.16 5.25 22.21
CA VAL A 119 1.24 4.29 21.57
C VAL A 119 1.21 3.06 22.46
N ALA A 120 0.04 2.78 23.04
CA ALA A 120 -0.24 1.57 23.82
C ALA A 120 0.72 1.31 25.02
N GLY A 121 1.13 2.37 25.72
CA GLY A 121 1.94 2.25 26.96
C GLY A 121 3.43 1.97 26.74
N GLU A 122 3.87 1.80 25.49
CA GLU A 122 5.29 1.65 25.13
C GLU A 122 5.74 2.89 24.34
N SER A 123 6.85 3.50 24.75
CA SER A 123 7.48 4.59 23.98
C SER A 123 8.28 4.01 22.82
N LEU A 124 7.60 3.55 21.77
CA LEU A 124 8.28 3.24 20.50
C LEU A 124 8.85 4.53 19.92
N ASN A 125 10.10 4.50 19.46
CA ASN A 125 10.69 5.55 18.66
C ASN A 125 10.57 5.18 17.16
N PHE A 126 11.02 6.06 16.26
CA PHE A 126 10.99 5.78 14.82
C PHE A 126 11.67 4.45 14.46
N GLU A 127 12.85 4.18 15.04
CA GLU A 127 13.58 2.94 14.84
C GLU A 127 12.79 1.70 15.28
N GLY A 128 12.17 1.75 16.46
CA GLY A 128 11.32 0.68 16.98
C GLY A 128 10.10 0.42 16.11
N LEU A 129 9.50 1.45 15.50
CA LEU A 129 8.41 1.28 14.53
C LEU A 129 8.88 0.56 13.25
N ILE A 130 10.05 0.95 12.72
CA ILE A 130 10.65 0.30 11.56
C ILE A 130 11.00 -1.16 11.88
N GLN A 131 11.63 -1.40 13.03
CA GLN A 131 11.96 -2.75 13.49
C GLN A 131 10.69 -3.61 13.62
N PHE A 132 9.67 -3.11 14.32
CA PHE A 132 8.39 -3.80 14.45
C PHE A 132 7.79 -4.15 13.09
N THR A 133 7.87 -3.24 12.11
CA THR A 133 7.34 -3.49 10.76
C THR A 133 8.11 -4.59 10.03
N VAL A 134 9.45 -4.53 10.05
CA VAL A 134 10.30 -5.51 9.38
C VAL A 134 10.19 -6.89 10.04
N ASP A 135 10.08 -6.95 11.37
CA ASP A 135 9.90 -8.20 12.12
C ASP A 135 8.57 -8.87 11.76
N ASN A 136 7.47 -8.11 11.68
CA ASN A 136 6.19 -8.65 11.22
C ASN A 136 6.24 -9.11 9.76
N ALA A 137 6.93 -8.38 8.87
CA ALA A 137 7.12 -8.81 7.49
C ALA A 137 7.88 -10.14 7.40
N ARG A 138 8.93 -10.32 8.21
CA ARG A 138 9.68 -11.58 8.29
C ARG A 138 8.82 -12.73 8.80
N LEU A 139 8.07 -12.52 9.88
CA LEU A 139 7.15 -13.54 10.44
C LEU A 139 6.14 -14.00 9.39
N VAL A 140 5.59 -13.08 8.60
CA VAL A 140 4.67 -13.40 7.52
C VAL A 140 5.36 -14.20 6.41
N VAL A 141 6.53 -13.78 5.96
CA VAL A 141 7.31 -14.47 4.90
C VAL A 141 7.74 -15.87 5.33
N GLU A 142 8.16 -16.04 6.59
CA GLU A 142 8.47 -17.36 7.16
C GLU A 142 7.22 -18.23 7.21
N LYS A 143 6.07 -17.66 7.62
CA LYS A 143 4.84 -18.46 7.72
C LYS A 143 4.28 -18.92 6.38
N LEU A 144 4.61 -18.22 5.30
CA LEU A 144 4.24 -18.59 3.93
C LEU A 144 5.14 -19.68 3.34
N ALA A 145 6.25 -20.02 3.98
CA ALA A 145 7.15 -21.08 3.53
C ALA A 145 6.80 -22.48 4.09
N ASP A 146 5.87 -22.55 5.06
CA ASP A 146 5.32 -23.81 5.63
C ASP A 146 4.11 -24.32 4.82
#